data_AF-A0A973EN94-F1
#
_entry.id   AF-A0A973EN94-F1
#
_cell.length_a   1.000
_cell.length_b   1.000
_cell.length_c   1.000
_cell.angle_alpha   90.00
_cell.angle_beta   90.00
_cell.angle_gamma   90.00
#
_symmetry.space_group_name_H-M   'P 1'
#
loop_
_entity.id
_entity.type
_entity.pdbx_description
1 polymer ?
#
loop_
_entity_poly.entity_id
_entity_poly.type
_entity_poly.pdbx_seq_one_letter_code
_entity_poly.pdbx_strand_id
1 'polypeptide(L)' 'MAEVKMPHPAHEQHLCYLHNLGYVESNLEDYKKIVRNPNFVCKNCGRAAASDKNLCKPDKL' A
#
# COMPACT_ATOMS: atom_id res chain seq x y z
N MET A 1 -21.46 13.93 -9.52
CA MET A 1 -20.32 12.99 -9.50
C MET A 1 -19.86 12.92 -8.06
N ALA A 2 -19.93 11.76 -7.40
CA ALA A 2 -19.54 11.67 -6.00
C ALA A 2 -18.04 11.92 -5.88
N GLU A 3 -17.65 12.96 -5.15
CA GLU A 3 -16.25 13.25 -4.86
C GLU A 3 -15.69 12.05 -4.08
N VAL A 4 -14.77 11.30 -4.70
CA VAL A 4 -14.09 10.18 -4.05
C VAL A 4 -13.17 10.78 -2.99
N LYS A 5 -13.70 10.96 -1.77
CA LYS A 5 -12.92 11.39 -0.62
C LYS A 5 -11.97 10.26 -0.26
N MET A 6 -10.72 10.38 -0.68
CA MET A 6 -9.66 9.50 -0.23
C MET A 6 -9.45 9.66 1.29
N PRO A 7 -9.20 8.57 2.03
CA PRO A 7 -9.15 8.61 3.49
C PRO A 7 -7.93 9.38 4.04
N HIS A 8 -6.89 9.59 3.23
CA HIS A 8 -5.71 10.38 3.55
C HIS A 8 -4.99 10.78 2.24
N PRO A 9 -4.06 11.75 2.25
CA PRO A 9 -3.31 12.15 1.05
C PRO A 9 -2.55 10.97 0.42
N ALA A 10 -2.41 11.01 -0.91
CA ALA A 10 -1.68 10.04 -1.73
C ALA A 10 -2.12 8.57 -1.55
N HIS A 11 -3.37 8.33 -1.11
CA HIS A 11 -3.85 6.96 -0.86
C HIS A 11 -3.72 6.05 -2.07
N GLU A 12 -3.85 6.58 -3.28
CA GLU A 12 -3.68 5.86 -4.55
C GLU A 12 -2.30 5.20 -4.73
N GLN A 13 -1.26 5.68 -4.03
CA GLN A 13 0.10 5.15 -4.12
C GLN A 13 0.39 4.06 -3.08
N HIS A 14 -0.56 3.81 -2.17
CA HIS A 14 -0.37 2.90 -1.04
C HIS A 14 -0.92 1.50 -1.31
N LEU A 15 -0.33 0.51 -0.65
CA LEU A 15 -0.76 -0.89 -0.77
C LEU A 15 -2.23 -1.10 -0.39
N CYS A 16 -2.74 -0.32 0.56
CA CYS A 16 -4.14 -0.38 0.98
C CYS A 16 -5.10 -0.13 -0.20
N TYR A 17 -4.78 0.86 -1.05
CA TYR A 17 -5.57 1.17 -2.24
C TYR A 17 -5.48 0.05 -3.27
N LEU A 18 -4.27 -0.44 -3.57
CA LEU A 18 -4.07 -1.55 -4.49
C LEU A 18 -4.90 -2.79 -4.09
N HIS A 19 -4.95 -3.10 -2.79
CA HIS A 19 -5.76 -4.21 -2.31
C HIS A 19 -7.26 -3.95 -2.42
N ASN A 20 -7.74 -2.74 -2.11
CA ASN A 20 -9.15 -2.40 -2.27
C ASN A 20 -9.62 -2.45 -3.73
N LEU A 21 -8.70 -2.25 -4.68
CA LEU A 21 -8.96 -2.40 -6.11
C LEU A 21 -8.89 -3.86 -6.61
N GLY A 22 -8.58 -4.83 -5.76
CA GLY A 22 -8.37 -6.22 -6.19
C GLY A 22 -7.07 -6.42 -6.99
N TYR A 23 -6.14 -5.45 -6.97
CA TYR A 23 -4.89 -5.53 -7.74
C TYR A 23 -4.05 -6.75 -7.36
N VAL A 24 -4.11 -7.17 -6.10
CA VAL A 24 -3.40 -8.36 -5.60
C VAL A 24 -3.87 -9.63 -6.30
N GLU A 25 -5.16 -9.72 -6.61
CA GLU A 25 -5.77 -10.90 -7.25
C GLU A 25 -5.37 -10.98 -8.73
N SER A 26 -5.41 -9.84 -9.43
CA SER A 26 -5.10 -9.79 -10.87
C SER A 26 -3.61 -9.63 -11.20
N ASN A 27 -2.80 -9.08 -10.29
CA ASN A 27 -1.41 -8.66 -10.55
C ASN A 27 -0.48 -9.04 -9.38
N LEU A 28 -0.64 -10.25 -8.85
CA LEU A 28 0.13 -10.71 -7.70
C LEU A 28 1.65 -10.63 -7.90
N GLU A 29 2.15 -10.90 -9.11
CA GLU A 29 3.58 -10.84 -9.42
C GLU A 29 4.16 -9.43 -9.32
N ASP A 30 3.40 -8.42 -9.75
CA ASP A 30 3.79 -7.02 -9.58
C ASP A 30 3.75 -6.62 -8.10
N TYR A 31 2.66 -6.97 -7.42
CA TYR A 31 2.52 -6.71 -5.99
C TYR A 31 3.67 -7.30 -5.17
N LYS A 32 4.12 -8.51 -5.50
CA LYS A 32 5.30 -9.15 -4.89
C LYS A 32 6.56 -8.28 -5.00
N LYS A 33 6.78 -7.55 -6.10
CA LYS A 33 7.95 -6.67 -6.25
C LYS A 33 7.94 -5.51 -5.26
N ILE A 34 6.74 -5.04 -4.88
CA ILE A 34 6.56 -3.92 -3.95
C ILE A 34 6.76 -4.37 -2.50
N VAL A 35 6.30 -5.58 -2.15
CA VAL A 35 6.35 -6.11 -0.78
C VAL A 35 7.57 -6.98 -0.46
N ARG A 36 8.38 -7.34 -1.48
CA ARG A 36 9.59 -8.14 -1.29
C ARG A 36 10.69 -7.33 -0.60
N ASN A 37 11.42 -7.99 0.31
CA ASN A 37 12.48 -7.39 1.12
C ASN A 37 12.03 -6.07 1.78
N PRO A 38 10.99 -6.11 2.63
CA PRO A 38 10.44 -4.90 3.18
C PRO A 38 11.43 -4.24 4.15
N ASN A 39 11.56 -2.92 4.04
CA ASN A 39 12.32 -2.09 4.98
C ASN A 39 11.40 -1.31 5.93
N PHE A 40 10.09 -1.32 5.63
CA PHE A 40 9.09 -0.57 6.37
C PHE A 40 7.84 -1.41 6.62
N VAL A 41 7.17 -1.14 7.73
CA VAL A 41 5.87 -1.68 8.11
C VAL A 41 4.88 -0.55 8.42
N CYS A 42 3.62 -0.73 8.05
CA CYS A 42 2.58 0.24 8.34
C CYS A 42 2.07 0.05 9.77
N LYS A 43 2.22 1.07 10.63
CA LYS A 43 1.73 1.04 12.02
C LYS A 43 0.21 0.91 12.15
N ASN A 44 -0.53 1.17 11.08
CA ASN A 44 -1.99 1.13 11.11
C ASN A 44 -2.57 -0.26 10.77
N CYS A 45 -1.94 -0.99 9.85
CA CYS A 45 -2.51 -2.24 9.32
C CYS A 45 -1.50 -3.38 9.14
N GLY A 46 -0.24 -3.19 9.53
CA GLY A 46 0.80 -4.23 9.50
C GLY A 46 1.34 -4.58 8.12
N ARG A 47 0.88 -3.93 7.03
CA ARG A 47 1.42 -4.16 5.69
C ARG A 47 2.87 -3.71 5.60
N ALA A 48 3.69 -4.49 4.92
CA ALA A 48 5.12 -4.23 4.77
C ALA A 48 5.47 -3.92 3.31
N ALA A 49 6.43 -3.01 3.10
CA ALA A 49 6.89 -2.60 1.78
C ALA A 49 8.39 -2.27 1.78
N ALA A 50 9.01 -2.35 0.60
CA ALA A 50 10.41 -1.95 0.42
C ALA A 50 10.61 -0.43 0.60
N SER A 51 9.58 0.38 0.34
CA SER A 51 9.59 1.85 0.46
C SER A 51 8.44 2.36 1.35
N ASP A 52 8.72 3.39 2.13
CA ASP A 52 7.78 4.10 3.00
C ASP A 52 6.60 4.70 2.23
N LYS A 53 6.83 5.13 0.98
CA LYS A 53 5.84 5.74 0.09
C LYS A 53 4.68 4.84 -0.27
N ASN A 54 4.82 3.53 -0.09
CA ASN A 54 3.75 2.57 -0.36
C ASN A 54 2.84 2.33 0.85
N LEU A 55 3.06 3.02 1.98
CA LEU A 55 2.37 2.75 3.25
C LEU A 55 1.73 4.03 3.81
N CYS A 56 0.60 3.88 4.49
CA CYS A 56 -0.13 5.00 5.09
C CYS A 56 0.59 5.63 6.30
N LYS A 57 1.20 4.79 7.14
CA LYS A 57 1.94 5.19 8.34
C LYS A 57 3.21 4.33 8.46
N PRO A 58 4.21 4.55 7.60
CA PRO A 58 5.43 3.74 7.58
C PRO A 58 6.22 3.88 8.88
N ASP A 59 6.84 2.79 9.29
CA ASP A 59 7.82 2.69 10.37
C ASP A 59 8.90 1.71 9.94
N LYS A 60 10.14 1.90 10.38
CA LYS A 60 11.27 1.08 9.91
C LYS A 60 11.21 -0.30 10.58
N LEU A 61 11.50 -1.33 9.79
CA LEU A 61 11.69 -2.70 10.27
C LEU A 61 13.08 -2.90 10.87
#